data_AF-A0A935YH28-F1
#
_entry.id   AF-A0A935YH28-F1
#
_cell.length_a   1.000
_cell.length_b   1.000
_cell.length_c   1.000
_cell.angle_alpha   90.00
_cell.angle_beta   90.00
_cell.angle_gamma   90.00
#
_symmetry.space_group_name_H-M   'P 1'
#
loop_
_entity.id
_entity.type
_entity.pdbx_description
1 polymer ?
#
loop_
_entity_poly.entity_id
_entity_poly.type
_entity_poly.pdbx_seq_one_letter_code
_entity_poly.pdbx_strand_id
1 'polypeptide(L)'
;MIRAASIADLGSEPLLRLEAYWLAMRGARAMPSRADIDPADIKDLLPQIIMARIEHGPLRVKYSIVGTACARSAGFDYTGRYLDELLFQSESDTDWLKIYD
;
A
#
# COMPACT_ATOMS: atom_id res chain seq x y z
N MET A 1 -4.77 -15.12 -14.91
CA MET A 1 -3.85 -14.35 -14.04
C MET A 1 -2.95 -13.55 -14.95
N ILE A 2 -3.02 -12.22 -14.93
CA ILE A 2 -2.18 -11.36 -15.79
C ILE A 2 -0.76 -11.42 -15.22
N ARG A 3 0.19 -11.96 -15.98
CA ARG A 3 1.62 -11.79 -15.71
C ARG A 3 2.07 -10.56 -16.49
N ALA A 4 2.19 -9.43 -15.79
CA ALA A 4 2.84 -8.23 -16.33
C ALA A 4 4.34 -8.30 -16.01
N ALA A 5 5.20 -8.01 -16.99
CA ALA A 5 6.65 -7.98 -16.80
C ALA A 5 7.13 -6.64 -16.24
N SER A 6 6.30 -5.60 -16.35
CA SER A 6 6.53 -4.23 -15.87
C SER A 6 5.22 -3.53 -15.48
N ILE A 7 5.32 -2.37 -14.83
CA ILE A 7 4.14 -1.53 -14.54
C ILE A 7 3.50 -1.01 -15.83
N ALA A 8 4.29 -0.73 -16.87
CA ALA A 8 3.79 -0.27 -18.15
C ALA A 8 2.86 -1.28 -18.85
N ASP A 9 3.13 -2.59 -18.69
CA ASP A 9 2.30 -3.64 -19.27
C ASP A 9 0.89 -3.69 -18.67
N LEU A 10 0.67 -3.03 -17.52
CA LEU A 10 -0.64 -2.94 -16.87
C LEU A 10 -1.54 -1.88 -17.52
N GLY A 11 -1.01 -1.00 -18.38
CA GLY A 11 -1.79 0.02 -19.09
C GLY A 11 -2.51 1.01 -18.16
N SER A 12 -1.97 1.25 -16.96
CA SER A 12 -2.60 2.06 -15.92
C SER A 12 -1.86 3.38 -15.71
N GLU A 13 -2.46 4.48 -16.17
CA GLU A 13 -1.89 5.83 -16.03
C GLU A 13 -1.56 6.21 -14.56
N PRO A 14 -2.43 5.90 -13.56
CA PRO A 14 -2.08 6.14 -12.15
C PRO A 14 -0.83 5.39 -11.70
N LEU A 15 -0.63 4.14 -12.16
CA LEU A 15 0.53 3.35 -11.78
C LEU A 15 1.80 3.86 -12.47
N LEU A 16 1.72 4.26 -13.74
CA LEU A 16 2.83 4.89 -14.45
C LEU A 16 3.27 6.20 -13.78
N ARG A 17 2.30 7.02 -13.36
CA ARG A 17 2.59 8.25 -12.61
C ARG A 17 3.24 7.96 -11.26
N LEU A 18 2.72 6.97 -10.52
CA LEU A 18 3.30 6.57 -9.24
C LEU A 18 4.73 6.05 -9.40
N GLU A 19 4.98 5.23 -10.43
CA GLU A 19 6.31 4.73 -10.75
C GLU A 19 7.28 5.87 -11.05
N ALA A 20 6.90 6.81 -11.93
CA ALA A 20 7.73 7.96 -12.26
C ALA A 20 8.08 8.80 -11.03
N TYR A 21 7.09 9.06 -10.16
CA TYR A 21 7.31 9.76 -8.90
C TYR A 21 8.25 8.98 -7.97
N TRP A 22 8.02 7.67 -7.79
CA TRP A 22 8.84 6.81 -6.95
C TRP A 22 10.30 6.76 -7.41
N LEU A 23 10.52 6.64 -8.72
CA LEU A 23 11.84 6.66 -9.35
C LEU A 23 12.55 8.00 -9.16
N ALA A 24 11.82 9.12 -9.26
CA ALA A 24 12.38 10.44 -8.98
C ALA A 24 12.81 10.57 -7.52
N MET A 25 11.98 10.13 -6.56
CA MET A 25 12.27 10.28 -5.13
C MET A 25 13.39 9.35 -4.63
N ARG A 26 13.51 8.13 -5.16
CA ARG A 26 14.62 7.22 -4.76
C ARG A 26 15.99 7.75 -5.20
N GLY A 27 16.07 8.42 -6.36
CA GLY A 27 17.34 8.74 -7.02
C GLY A 27 18.20 7.48 -7.20
N ALA A 28 19.43 7.52 -6.69
CA ALA A 28 20.35 6.37 -6.76
C ALA A 28 20.09 5.27 -5.71
N ARG A 29 19.19 5.50 -4.73
CA ARG A 29 18.91 4.53 -3.64
C ARG A 29 17.97 3.42 -4.11
N ALA A 30 17.81 2.38 -3.28
CA ALA A 30 16.90 1.26 -3.54
C ALA A 30 15.41 1.62 -3.45
N MET A 31 15.05 2.64 -2.67
CA MET A 31 13.69 3.15 -2.47
C MET A 31 13.75 4.57 -1.86
N PRO A 32 12.70 5.41 -2.01
CA PRO A 32 12.62 6.65 -1.27
C PRO A 32 12.47 6.39 0.24
N SER A 33 12.90 7.34 1.06
CA SER A 33 12.52 7.37 2.47
C SER A 33 11.13 7.96 2.62
N ARG A 34 10.46 7.69 3.75
CA ARG A 34 9.15 8.28 4.04
C ARG A 34 9.15 9.81 3.97
N ALA A 35 10.26 10.45 4.38
CA ALA A 35 10.39 11.90 4.42
C ALA A 35 10.56 12.53 3.04
N ASP A 36 10.93 11.73 2.02
CA ASP A 36 11.07 12.22 0.64
C ASP A 36 9.71 12.33 -0.07
N ILE A 37 8.67 11.70 0.47
CA ILE A 37 7.34 11.66 -0.15
C ILE A 37 6.49 12.80 0.41
N ASP A 38 6.22 13.81 -0.43
CA ASP A 38 5.19 14.81 -0.17
C ASP A 38 3.84 14.33 -0.74
N PRO A 39 2.82 14.08 0.11
CA PRO A 39 1.49 13.70 -0.35
C PRO A 39 0.84 14.68 -1.32
N ALA A 40 1.25 15.96 -1.33
CA ALA A 40 0.72 16.96 -2.25
C ALA A 40 1.06 16.65 -3.71
N ASP A 41 2.22 16.06 -4.00
CA ASP A 41 2.69 15.73 -5.36
C ASP A 41 1.87 14.60 -6.01
N ILE A 42 1.27 13.76 -5.17
CA ILE A 42 0.55 12.54 -5.56
C ILE A 42 -0.91 12.56 -5.07
N LYS A 43 -1.48 13.76 -4.88
CA LYS A 43 -2.81 13.96 -4.28
C LYS A 43 -3.92 13.13 -4.94
N ASP A 44 -3.91 13.02 -6.25
CA ASP A 44 -4.87 12.23 -7.04
C ASP A 44 -4.69 10.71 -6.91
N LEU A 45 -3.50 10.25 -6.49
CA LEU A 45 -3.19 8.85 -6.22
C LEU A 45 -3.53 8.45 -4.77
N LEU A 46 -3.61 9.41 -3.84
CA LEU A 46 -3.91 9.17 -2.42
C LEU A 46 -5.16 8.31 -2.16
N PRO A 47 -6.27 8.40 -2.93
CA PRO A 47 -7.41 7.52 -2.75
C PRO A 47 -7.09 6.02 -2.88
N GLN A 48 -6.01 5.65 -3.58
CA GLN A 48 -5.58 4.28 -3.84
C GLN A 48 -4.37 3.85 -2.99
N ILE A 49 -3.88 4.71 -2.09
CA ILE A 49 -2.68 4.45 -1.29
C ILE A 49 -3.07 3.97 0.11
N ILE A 50 -2.35 2.96 0.59
CA ILE A 50 -2.39 2.49 1.98
C ILE A 50 -1.01 2.69 2.58
N MET A 51 -0.93 3.28 3.78
CA MET A 51 0.30 3.37 4.56
C MET A 51 0.18 2.54 5.82
N ALA A 52 1.06 1.55 5.97
CA ALA A 52 1.15 0.74 7.18
C ALA A 52 2.40 1.09 7.98
N ARG A 53 2.30 0.97 9.31
CA ARG A 53 3.44 1.02 10.22
C ARG A 53 3.73 -0.39 10.71
N ILE A 54 5.01 -0.73 10.70
CA ILE A 54 5.52 -1.98 11.27
C ILE A 54 5.94 -1.70 12.70
N GLU A 55 5.30 -2.36 13.65
CA GLU A 55 5.62 -2.30 15.07
C GLU A 55 6.31 -3.61 15.46
N HIS A 56 7.34 -3.54 16.30
CA HIS A 56 8.12 -4.70 16.73
C HIS A 56 7.94 -4.93 18.24
N GLY A 57 7.91 -6.20 18.66
CA GLY A 57 7.76 -6.62 20.06
C GLY A 57 6.34 -6.47 20.64
N PRO A 58 5.30 -7.15 20.11
CA PRO A 58 5.31 -8.16 19.04
C PRO A 58 5.30 -7.56 17.63
N LEU A 59 5.64 -8.36 16.60
CA LEU A 59 5.50 -7.91 15.21
C LEU A 59 4.03 -7.66 14.91
N ARG A 60 3.66 -6.43 14.55
CA ARG A 60 2.29 -6.07 14.15
C ARG A 60 2.32 -5.04 13.01
N VAL A 61 1.34 -5.15 12.11
CA VAL A 61 1.16 -4.21 10.99
C VAL A 61 -0.07 -3.35 11.26
N LYS A 62 0.12 -2.04 11.45
CA LYS A 62 -0.96 -1.07 11.69
C LYS A 62 -1.22 -0.21 10.47
N TYR A 63 -2.43 -0.21 9.93
CA TYR A 63 -2.82 0.66 8.84
C TYR A 63 -2.98 2.10 9.33
N SER A 64 -2.00 2.97 9.08
CA SER A 64 -2.00 4.36 9.53
C SER A 64 -2.77 5.31 8.62
N ILE A 65 -2.82 5.02 7.32
CA ILE A 65 -3.59 5.78 6.32
C ILE A 65 -4.21 4.76 5.36
N VAL A 66 -5.50 4.93 5.06
CA VAL A 66 -6.20 4.14 4.04
C VAL A 66 -6.88 5.11 3.07
N GLY A 67 -6.51 5.01 1.80
CA GLY A 67 -7.14 5.78 0.74
C GLY A 67 -8.62 5.43 0.59
N THR A 68 -9.43 6.41 0.18
CA THR A 68 -10.89 6.26 0.10
C THR A 68 -11.37 5.21 -0.90
N ALA A 69 -10.61 4.95 -1.98
CA ALA A 69 -10.91 3.88 -2.92
C ALA A 69 -10.60 2.50 -2.30
N CYS A 70 -9.54 2.38 -1.50
CA CYS A 70 -9.21 1.16 -0.76
C CYS A 70 -10.29 0.83 0.28
N ALA A 71 -10.72 1.82 1.06
CA ALA A 71 -11.80 1.64 2.03
C ALA A 71 -13.13 1.24 1.35
N ARG A 72 -13.45 1.88 0.21
CA ARG A 72 -14.62 1.49 -0.60
C ARG A 72 -14.53 0.05 -1.10
N SER A 73 -13.36 -0.37 -1.58
CA SER A 73 -13.13 -1.73 -2.06
C SER A 73 -13.25 -2.77 -0.94
N ALA A 74 -12.80 -2.44 0.27
CA ALA A 74 -12.92 -3.30 1.45
C ALA A 74 -14.35 -3.32 2.04
N GLY A 75 -15.19 -2.34 1.68
CA GLY A 75 -16.54 -2.18 2.24
C GLY A 75 -16.59 -1.47 3.60
N PHE A 76 -15.44 -1.09 4.17
CA PHE A 76 -15.33 -0.34 5.41
C PHE A 76 -13.99 0.40 5.48
N ASP A 77 -13.92 1.47 6.28
CA ASP A 77 -12.66 2.14 6.61
C ASP A 77 -11.94 1.38 7.74
N TYR A 78 -10.74 0.91 7.45
CA TYR A 78 -9.87 0.18 8.38
C TYR A 78 -8.65 1.00 8.82
N THR A 79 -8.68 2.32 8.63
CA THR A 79 -7.66 3.22 9.19
C THR A 79 -7.57 3.04 10.71
N GLY A 80 -6.35 2.93 11.21
CA GLY A 80 -6.02 2.72 12.62
C GLY A 80 -6.09 1.26 13.09
N ARG A 81 -6.61 0.33 12.27
CA ARG A 81 -6.71 -1.09 12.62
C ARG A 81 -5.42 -1.84 12.33
N TYR A 82 -5.22 -2.94 13.05
CA TYR A 82 -4.11 -3.85 12.78
C TYR A 82 -4.53 -4.95 11.80
N LEU A 83 -3.61 -5.42 10.96
CA LEU A 83 -3.88 -6.44 9.95
C LEU A 83 -4.41 -7.75 10.55
N ASP A 84 -3.92 -8.15 11.72
CA ASP A 84 -4.38 -9.33 12.46
C ASP A 84 -5.84 -9.23 12.95
N GLU A 85 -6.45 -8.04 12.92
CA GLU A 85 -7.85 -7.81 13.29
C GLU A 85 -8.81 -7.80 12.09
N LEU A 86 -8.27 -7.88 10.86
CA LEU A 86 -9.04 -7.73 9.62
C LEU A 86 -9.34 -9.10 9.01
N LEU A 87 -10.59 -9.26 8.57
CA LEU A 87 -11.05 -10.39 7.76
C LEU A 87 -11.45 -9.83 6.39
N PHE A 88 -10.52 -9.81 5.44
CA PHE A 88 -10.82 -9.39 4.08
C PHE A 88 -11.58 -10.51 3.36
N GLN A 89 -12.80 -10.22 2.90
CA GLN A 89 -13.66 -11.20 2.23
C GLN A 89 -13.06 -11.79 0.96
N SER A 90 -12.05 -11.14 0.36
CA SER A 90 -11.37 -11.58 -0.86
C SER A 90 -10.17 -12.51 -0.64
N GLU A 91 -9.74 -12.73 0.61
CA GLU A 91 -8.54 -13.51 0.94
C GLU A 91 -8.91 -14.65 1.90
N SER A 92 -9.36 -15.78 1.34
CA SER A 92 -9.76 -16.94 2.14
C SER A 92 -8.61 -17.89 2.52
N ASP A 93 -7.43 -17.76 1.89
CA ASP A 93 -6.34 -18.75 2.03
C ASP A 93 -5.05 -18.23 2.69
N THR A 94 -4.96 -16.92 3.01
CA THR A 94 -3.77 -16.36 3.66
C THR A 94 -3.93 -16.35 5.18
N ASP A 95 -3.19 -17.21 5.86
CA ASP A 95 -3.10 -17.22 7.32
C ASP A 95 -2.15 -16.11 7.80
N TRP A 96 -2.71 -14.91 7.99
CA TRP A 96 -1.94 -13.73 8.41
C TRP A 96 -1.28 -13.90 9.78
N LEU A 97 -1.81 -14.78 10.64
CA LEU A 97 -1.22 -15.07 11.95
C LEU A 97 0.14 -15.77 11.82
N LYS A 98 0.30 -16.64 10.82
CA LYS A 98 1.59 -17.32 10.54
C LYS A 98 2.72 -16.41 10.07
N ILE A 99 2.42 -15.18 9.60
CA ILE A 99 3.46 -14.20 9.25
C ILE A 99 4.06 -13.58 10.52
N TYR A 100 3.36 -13.67 11.65
CA TYR A 100 3.78 -13.10 12.93
C TYR A 100 4.51 -14.09 13.85
N ASP A 101 4.58 -15.37 13.50
CA ASP A 101 5.38 -16.42 14.16
C ASP A 101 6.85 -16.41 13.69
#